data_AF-A0A6A4MLK2-F1
#
_entry.id   AF-A0A6A4MLK2-F1
#
_cell.length_a   1.000
_cell.length_b   1.000
_cell.length_c   1.000
_cell.angle_alpha   90.00
_cell.angle_beta   90.00
_cell.angle_gamma   90.00
#
_symmetry.space_group_name_H-M   'P 1'
#
loop_
_entity.id
_entity.type
_entity.pdbx_description
1 polymer ?
#
loop_
_entity_poly.entity_id
_entity_poly.type
_entity_poly.pdbx_seq_one_letter_code
_entity_poly.pdbx_strand_id
1 'polypeptide(L)'
;MKRIIEKLSLEKDKCTTIFCDNNSTIKLSKNPILHGRSKHIDVRFHFRDLTQEETIELVYCGTQDQLANVMTKPLTVDAFQRFRSQLGVCQVPDIN
;
A
#
# COMPACT_ATOMS: atom_id res chain seq x y z
N MET A 1 4.02 -5.82 -9.04
CA MET A 1 4.32 -6.22 -7.65
C MET A 1 4.70 -7.68 -7.54
N LYS A 2 3.83 -8.67 -7.85
CA LYS A 2 4.16 -10.12 -7.74
C LYS A 2 5.51 -10.53 -8.37
N ARG A 3 5.80 -10.11 -9.60
CA ARG A 3 7.08 -10.41 -10.29
C ARG A 3 8.33 -9.83 -9.61
N ILE A 4 8.19 -8.75 -8.84
CA ILE A 4 9.32 -8.14 -8.11
C ILE A 4 9.54 -8.92 -6.81
N ILE A 5 8.46 -9.27 -6.10
CA ILE A 5 8.50 -10.08 -4.88
C ILE A 5 9.11 -11.46 -5.16
N GLU A 6 8.76 -12.08 -6.29
CA GLU A 6 9.38 -13.32 -6.79
C GLU A 6 10.89 -13.20 -6.98
N LYS A 7 11.35 -12.08 -7.55
CA LYS A 7 12.79 -11.83 -7.75
C LYS A 7 13.54 -11.57 -6.44
N LEU A 8 12.83 -11.07 -5.42
CA LEU A 8 13.39 -10.81 -4.09
C LEU A 8 13.39 -12.06 -3.19
N SER A 9 13.02 -13.23 -3.72
CA SER A 9 13.04 -14.52 -2.99
C SER A 9 12.23 -14.54 -1.70
N LEU A 10 11.21 -13.69 -1.59
CA LEU A 10 10.27 -13.70 -0.47
C LEU A 10 9.22 -14.79 -0.72
N GLU A 11 8.96 -15.65 0.27
CA GLU A 11 7.98 -16.71 0.14
C GLU A 11 6.61 -16.15 -0.27
N LYS A 12 5.98 -16.81 -1.24
CA LYS A 12 4.66 -16.42 -1.72
C LYS A 12 3.61 -16.88 -0.72
N ASP A 13 2.99 -15.92 -0.06
CA ASP A 13 1.68 -16.16 0.51
C ASP A 13 0.63 -16.27 -0.63
N LYS A 14 -0.38 -17.12 -0.45
CA LYS A 14 -1.40 -17.41 -1.48
C LYS A 14 -2.16 -16.14 -1.87
N CYS A 15 -2.33 -15.24 -0.91
CA CYS A 15 -2.98 -13.95 -1.04
C CYS A 15 -2.00 -12.83 -0.64
N THR A 16 -1.91 -11.74 -1.41
CA THR A 16 -1.06 -10.60 -1.06
C THR A 16 -1.86 -9.55 -0.27
N THR A 17 -1.52 -9.35 1.00
CA THR A 17 -2.10 -8.26 1.80
C THR A 17 -1.56 -6.90 1.35
N ILE A 18 -2.47 -5.98 1.04
CA ILE A 18 -2.19 -4.60 0.64
C ILE A 18 -2.80 -3.66 1.68
N PHE A 19 -1.94 -2.87 2.32
CA PHE A 19 -2.34 -1.85 3.29
C PHE A 19 -2.80 -0.57 2.60
N CYS A 20 -3.99 -0.08 2.94
CA CYS A 20 -4.61 1.08 2.32
C CYS A 20 -5.18 2.06 3.37
N ASP A 21 -4.88 3.35 3.21
CA ASP A 21 -5.42 4.43 4.06
C ASP A 21 -6.79 4.94 3.58
N ASN A 22 -7.19 4.57 2.36
CA ASN A 22 -8.44 4.99 1.77
C ASN A 22 -9.57 3.99 2.06
N ASN A 23 -10.32 4.26 3.13
CA ASN A 23 -11.47 3.44 3.53
C ASN A 23 -12.52 3.29 2.41
N SER A 24 -12.69 4.30 1.55
CA SER A 24 -13.60 4.21 0.41
C SER A 24 -13.11 3.21 -0.65
N THR A 25 -11.80 3.04 -0.81
CA THR A 25 -11.23 2.01 -1.70
C THR A 25 -11.51 0.61 -1.15
N ILE A 26 -11.33 0.41 0.15
CA ILE A 26 -11.59 -0.87 0.83
C ILE A 26 -13.09 -1.22 0.76
N LYS A 27 -13.97 -0.24 0.97
CA LYS A 27 -15.41 -0.46 0.85
C LYS A 27 -15.81 -0.79 -0.59
N LEU A 28 -15.19 -0.13 -1.58
CA LEU A 28 -15.47 -0.37 -3.00
C LEU A 28 -14.97 -1.74 -3.47
N SER A 29 -13.86 -2.24 -2.94
CA SER A 29 -13.39 -3.60 -3.25
C SER A 29 -14.31 -4.68 -2.68
N LYS A 30 -15.04 -4.39 -1.60
CA LYS A 30 -16.00 -5.31 -0.98
C LYS A 30 -17.43 -5.17 -1.52
N ASN A 31 -17.83 -3.98 -1.99
CA ASN A 31 -19.19 -3.70 -2.46
C ASN A 31 -19.20 -3.15 -3.90
N PRO A 32 -19.66 -3.94 -4.89
CA PRO A 32 -19.56 -3.60 -6.32
C PRO A 32 -20.55 -2.51 -6.81
N ILE A 33 -21.44 -2.01 -5.95
CA ILE A 33 -22.61 -1.19 -6.35
C ILE A 33 -22.29 0.29 -6.62
N LEU A 34 -21.08 0.76 -6.35
CA LEU A 34 -20.72 2.17 -6.56
C LEU A 34 -20.30 2.45 -8.02
N HIS A 35 -21.24 2.99 -8.80
CA HIS A 35 -21.04 3.47 -10.17
C HIS A 35 -20.62 4.95 -10.19
N GLY A 36 -19.35 5.22 -10.49
CA GLY A 36 -18.87 6.56 -10.84
C GLY A 36 -17.72 6.46 -11.83
N ARG A 37 -17.75 7.21 -12.93
CA ARG A 37 -16.65 7.20 -13.92
C ARG A 37 -15.59 8.23 -13.54
N SER A 38 -14.47 7.76 -13.01
CA SER A 38 -13.23 8.53 -12.85
C SER A 38 -12.05 7.56 -12.98
N LYS A 39 -10.89 8.01 -13.48
CA LYS A 39 -9.69 7.16 -13.60
C LYS A 39 -9.27 6.53 -12.26
N HIS A 40 -9.53 7.22 -11.15
CA HIS A 40 -9.29 6.68 -9.80
C HIS A 40 -10.25 5.55 -9.43
N ILE A 41 -11.42 5.46 -10.06
CA ILE A 41 -12.37 4.37 -9.89
C ILE A 41 -11.97 3.15 -10.72
N ASP A 42 -11.43 3.33 -11.93
CA ASP A 42 -10.96 2.20 -12.76
C ASP A 42 -9.89 1.37 -12.02
N VAL A 43 -8.91 2.06 -11.41
CA VAL A 43 -7.89 1.39 -10.59
C VAL A 43 -8.50 0.67 -9.38
N ARG A 44 -9.58 1.21 -8.79
CA ARG A 44 -10.26 0.56 -7.66
C ARG A 44 -11.08 -0.67 -8.11
N PHE A 45 -11.64 -0.65 -9.32
CA PHE A 45 -12.28 -1.83 -9.90
C PHE A 45 -11.27 -2.95 -10.15
N HIS A 46 -10.06 -2.61 -10.60
CA HIS A 46 -9.00 -3.61 -10.72
C HIS A 46 -8.67 -4.25 -9.36
N PHE A 47 -8.58 -3.46 -8.29
CA PHE A 47 -8.38 -4.01 -6.95
C PHE A 47 -9.56 -4.85 -6.45
N ARG A 48 -10.80 -4.49 -6.82
CA ARG A 48 -12.00 -5.28 -6.51
C ARG A 48 -11.91 -6.67 -7.15
N ASP A 49 -11.63 -6.73 -8.44
CA ASP A 49 -11.59 -7.98 -9.19
C ASP A 49 -10.48 -8.90 -8.63
N LEU A 50 -9.30 -8.34 -8.32
CA LEU A 50 -8.21 -9.07 -7.66
C LEU A 50 -8.55 -9.53 -6.23
N THR A 51 -9.41 -8.80 -5.51
CA THR A 51 -9.89 -9.20 -4.17
C THR A 51 -10.90 -10.34 -4.27
N GLN A 52 -11.78 -10.31 -5.28
CA GLN A 52 -12.73 -11.40 -5.55
C GLN A 52 -12.04 -12.69 -6.01
N GLU A 53 -10.93 -12.57 -6.75
CA GLU A 53 -10.07 -13.69 -7.14
C GLU A 53 -9.19 -14.20 -5.98
N GLU A 54 -9.36 -13.68 -4.75
CA GLU A 54 -8.54 -13.99 -3.55
C GLU A 54 -7.03 -13.81 -3.79
N THR A 55 -6.67 -13.02 -4.80
CA THR A 55 -5.28 -12.76 -5.18
C THR A 55 -4.64 -11.72 -4.27
N ILE A 56 -5.46 -10.78 -3.77
CA ILE A 56 -5.06 -9.76 -2.82
C ILE A 56 -6.10 -9.60 -1.71
N GLU A 57 -5.66 -9.10 -0.56
CA GLU A 57 -6.53 -8.65 0.52
C GLU A 57 -6.24 -7.18 0.82
N LEU A 58 -7.28 -6.35 0.90
CA LEU A 58 -7.14 -4.94 1.28
C LEU A 58 -7.40 -4.76 2.79
N VAL A 59 -6.38 -4.33 3.51
CA VAL A 59 -6.43 -4.07 4.96
C VAL A 59 -6.29 -2.57 5.21
N TYR A 60 -7.09 -2.05 6.13
CA TYR A 60 -7.00 -0.64 6.51
C TYR A 60 -5.70 -0.36 7.26
N CYS A 61 -5.01 0.71 6.86
CA CYS A 61 -3.84 1.23 7.55
C CYS A 61 -3.99 2.74 7.69
N GLY A 62 -3.88 3.27 8.92
CA GLY A 62 -4.00 4.70 9.15
C GLY A 62 -2.93 5.48 8.39
N THR A 63 -3.21 6.71 7.97
CA THR A 63 -2.25 7.55 7.24
C THR A 63 -0.93 7.74 8.00
N GLN A 64 -0.99 7.74 9.34
CA GLN A 64 0.18 7.87 10.23
C GLN A 64 1.03 6.58 10.29
N ASP A 65 0.47 5.45 9.88
CA ASP A 65 1.13 4.13 9.91
C ASP A 65 1.43 3.63 8.49
N GLN A 66 0.92 4.32 7.47
CA GLN A 66 1.13 3.98 6.07
C GLN A 66 2.54 4.38 5.64
N LEU A 67 3.49 3.46 5.84
CA LEU A 67 4.91 3.64 5.52
C LEU A 67 5.15 4.08 4.08
N ALA A 68 4.30 3.64 3.14
CA ALA A 68 4.36 4.03 1.73
C ALA A 68 4.22 5.55 1.49
N ASN A 69 3.68 6.29 2.46
CA ASN A 69 3.57 7.74 2.37
C ASN A 69 4.94 8.43 2.26
N VAL A 70 5.99 7.84 2.82
CA VAL A 70 7.37 8.38 2.72
C VAL A 70 7.88 8.47 1.27
N MET A 71 7.34 7.63 0.38
CA MET A 71 7.74 7.59 -1.03
C MET A 71 6.80 8.35 -1.96
N THR A 72 5.62 8.75 -1.48
CA THR A 72 4.52 9.21 -2.35
C THR A 72 3.95 10.58 -1.98
N LYS A 73 4.26 11.11 -0.79
CA LYS A 73 3.72 12.37 -0.29
C LYS A 73 4.84 13.26 0.27
N PRO A 74 4.71 14.59 0.16
CA PRO A 74 5.49 15.50 1.00
C PRO A 74 5.05 15.33 2.46
N LEU A 75 6.00 15.07 3.35
CA LEU A 75 5.76 14.83 4.78
C LEU A 75 6.33 15.96 5.62
N THR A 76 5.75 16.16 6.81
CA THR A 76 6.41 16.96 7.85
C THR A 76 7.69 16.27 8.29
N VAL A 77 8.63 17.04 8.85
CA VAL A 77 9.91 16.51 9.33
C VAL A 77 9.70 15.36 10.32
N ASP A 78 8.77 15.52 11.26
CA ASP A 78 8.47 14.51 12.28
C ASP A 78 7.94 13.20 11.66
N ALA A 79 7.01 13.30 10.71
CA ALA A 79 6.46 12.14 10.02
C ALA A 79 7.52 11.44 9.16
N PHE A 80 8.38 12.22 8.47
CA PHE A 80 9.48 11.69 7.69
C PHE A 80 10.49 10.96 8.58
N GLN A 81 10.90 11.55 9.71
CA GLN A 81 11.84 10.92 10.65
C GLN A 81 11.28 9.60 11.20
N ARG A 82 10.02 9.59 11.60
CA ARG A 82 9.33 8.38 12.07
C ARG A 82 9.35 7.28 11.01
N PHE A 83 8.93 7.57 9.77
CA PHE A 83 8.92 6.56 8.70
C PHE A 83 10.32 6.15 8.26
N ARG A 84 11.28 7.07 8.25
CA ARG A 84 12.70 6.79 7.98
C ARG A 84 13.25 5.78 9.00
N SER A 85 12.95 5.96 10.29
CA SER A 85 13.34 5.00 11.33
C SER A 85 12.67 3.63 11.15
N GLN A 86 11.40 3.59 10.76
CA GLN A 86 10.68 2.34 10.47
C GLN A 86 11.22 1.59 9.25
N LEU A 87 11.76 2.30 8.26
CA LEU A 87 12.47 1.70 7.11
C LEU A 87 13.84 1.14 7.47
N GLY A 88 14.33 1.36 8.70
CA GLY A 88 15.67 0.94 9.12
C GLY A 88 16.78 1.80 8.54
N VAL A 89 16.49 3.03 8.09
CA VAL A 89 17.52 3.92 7.56
C VAL A 89 18.32 4.52 8.72
N CYS A 90 19.47 3.91 8.97
CA CYS A 90 20.46 4.37 9.92
C CYS A 90 21.34 5.48 9.33
N GLN A 91 21.97 6.27 10.21
CA GLN A 91 23.13 7.05 9.80
C GLN A 91 24.31 6.09 9.76
N VAL A 92 25.05 6.09 8.66
CA VAL A 92 26.34 5.41 8.59
C VAL A 92 27.33 6.37 9.23
N PRO A 93 27.91 6.04 10.40
CA PRO A 93 29.05 6.80 10.89
C PRO A 93 30.14 6.64 9.81
N ASP A 94 30.70 7.75 9.34
CA ASP A 94 31.81 7.85 8.38
C ASP A 94 31.48 8.06 6.90
N ILE A 95 30.29 8.54 6.55
CA ILE A 95 30.06 9.13 5.22
C ILE A 95 29.75 10.62 5.40
N ASN A 96 30.76 11.45 5.09
CA ASN A 96 30.73 12.92 5.11
C ASN A 96 29.59 13.51 4.27
#